data_AF-A0A1Q7ET18-F1
#
_entry.id   AF-A0A1Q7ET18-F1
#
_cell.length_a   1.000
_cell.length_b   1.000
_cell.length_c   1.000
_cell.angle_alpha   90.00
_cell.angle_beta   90.00
_cell.angle_gamma   90.00
#
_symmetry.space_group_name_H-M   'P 1'
#
loop_
_entity.id
_entity.type
_entity.pdbx_description
1 polymer ?
#
loop_
_entity_poly.entity_id
_entity_poly.type
_entity_poly.pdbx_seq_one_letter_code
_entity_poly.pdbx_strand_id
1 'polypeptide(L)'
;MTTVPRVHVHMTVSDLEASRRFYETFFGVAPVKVKPGYLKFLPPFGPLNLALSDGRPAEGQGRVDHLGLQLAAREEVVRELERVKAAGLPVREEFGVDCCHANQDKFWVQDPDGVEWEVYVLNHDLEDEPAIPSARGLGLLRAPSCCATTT
;
A
#
# COMPACT_ATOMS: atom_id res chain seq x y z
N MET A 1 12.61 0.91 28.87
CA MET A 1 12.28 0.43 27.52
C MET A 1 11.04 1.18 27.06
N THR A 2 11.13 1.96 26.00
CA THR A 2 9.97 2.58 25.36
C THR A 2 9.31 1.54 24.46
N THR A 3 8.02 1.28 24.66
CA THR A 3 7.23 0.42 23.79
C THR A 3 6.98 1.15 22.46
N VAL A 4 7.22 0.48 21.33
CA VAL A 4 6.89 1.04 20.01
C VAL A 4 5.37 1.27 19.95
N PRO A 5 4.90 2.50 19.63
CA PRO A 5 3.48 2.78 19.53
C PRO A 5 2.85 1.97 18.39
N ARG A 6 1.58 1.60 18.53
CA ARG A 6 0.82 0.91 17.47
C ARG A 6 -0.11 1.87 16.76
N VAL A 7 -0.12 1.84 15.44
CA VAL A 7 -1.12 2.52 14.62
C VAL A 7 -2.45 1.80 14.83
N HIS A 8 -3.50 2.57 15.15
CA HIS A 8 -4.84 2.04 15.28
C HIS A 8 -5.63 2.28 14.01
N VAL A 9 -6.17 1.20 13.43
CA VAL A 9 -7.09 1.24 12.30
C VAL A 9 -8.38 0.56 12.75
N HIS A 10 -9.52 1.23 12.55
CA HIS A 10 -10.83 0.65 12.77
C HIS A 10 -11.60 0.66 11.45
N MET A 11 -11.97 -0.54 10.98
CA MET A 11 -12.75 -0.72 9.76
C MET A 11 -14.12 -1.30 10.09
N THR A 12 -15.14 -0.80 9.40
CA THR A 12 -16.45 -1.45 9.34
C THR A 12 -16.42 -2.46 8.20
N VAL A 13 -16.72 -3.71 8.50
CA VAL A 13 -16.69 -4.84 7.55
C VAL A 13 -18.10 -5.38 7.33
N SER A 14 -18.37 -5.83 6.10
CA SER A 14 -19.70 -6.31 5.71
C SER A 14 -20.03 -7.69 6.28
N ASP A 15 -19.02 -8.52 6.52
CA ASP A 15 -19.12 -9.83 7.18
C ASP A 15 -17.94 -10.03 8.13
N LEU A 16 -18.23 -9.96 9.43
CA LEU A 16 -17.22 -10.05 10.49
C LEU A 16 -16.58 -11.45 10.57
N GLU A 17 -17.31 -12.50 10.24
CA GLU A 17 -16.84 -13.88 10.35
C GLU A 17 -16.01 -14.27 9.11
N ALA A 18 -16.39 -13.78 7.91
CA ALA A 18 -15.52 -13.84 6.74
C ALA A 18 -14.22 -13.06 6.97
N SER A 19 -14.32 -11.85 7.52
CA SER A 19 -13.17 -11.03 7.88
C SER A 19 -12.29 -11.73 8.91
N ARG A 20 -12.87 -12.36 9.93
CA ARG A 20 -12.13 -13.13 10.93
C ARG A 20 -11.25 -14.19 10.29
N ARG A 21 -11.85 -15.06 9.46
CA ARG A 21 -11.11 -16.14 8.78
C ARG A 21 -9.98 -15.58 7.93
N PHE A 22 -10.24 -14.52 7.17
CA PHE A 22 -9.23 -13.86 6.36
C PHE A 22 -8.07 -13.33 7.22
N TYR A 23 -8.35 -12.51 8.24
CA TYR A 23 -7.30 -11.88 9.05
C TYR A 23 -6.58 -12.88 9.98
N GLU A 24 -7.23 -13.95 10.43
CA GLU A 24 -6.54 -15.05 11.13
C GLU A 24 -5.55 -15.75 10.19
N THR A 25 -5.92 -15.97 8.93
CA THR A 25 -5.04 -16.58 7.92
C THR A 25 -3.91 -15.62 7.51
N PHE A 26 -4.26 -14.37 7.20
CA PHE A 26 -3.31 -13.36 6.77
C PHE A 26 -2.31 -13.03 7.87
N PHE A 27 -2.75 -12.83 9.12
CA PHE A 27 -1.83 -12.54 10.23
C PHE A 27 -1.22 -13.76 10.90
N GLY A 28 -1.74 -14.97 10.63
CA GLY A 28 -1.29 -16.21 11.27
C GLY A 28 -1.58 -16.27 12.77
N VAL A 29 -2.47 -15.42 13.30
CA VAL A 29 -2.80 -15.34 14.73
C VAL A 29 -4.30 -15.11 14.94
N ALA A 30 -4.81 -15.62 16.05
CA ALA A 30 -6.17 -15.34 16.51
C ALA A 30 -6.34 -13.87 16.95
N PRO A 31 -7.56 -13.31 16.90
CA PRO A 31 -7.84 -11.99 17.46
C PRO A 31 -7.59 -11.99 18.97
N VAL A 32 -6.97 -10.92 19.47
CA VAL A 32 -6.73 -10.71 20.91
C VAL A 32 -7.99 -10.31 21.68
N LYS A 33 -9.05 -9.93 20.96
CA LYS A 33 -10.36 -9.62 21.56
C LYS A 33 -11.47 -9.99 20.59
N VAL A 34 -12.46 -10.72 21.10
CA VAL A 34 -13.71 -11.07 20.39
C VAL A 34 -14.89 -10.63 21.26
N LYS A 35 -15.83 -9.89 20.67
CA LYS A 35 -17.11 -9.49 21.26
C LYS A 35 -18.20 -9.57 20.19
N PRO A 36 -19.50 -9.59 20.56
CA PRO A 36 -20.57 -9.46 19.58
C PRO A 36 -20.34 -8.22 18.70
N GLY A 37 -20.28 -8.40 17.39
CA GLY A 37 -20.04 -7.33 16.41
C GLY A 37 -18.63 -6.73 16.41
N TYR A 38 -17.64 -7.35 17.07
CA TYR A 38 -16.29 -6.75 17.17
C TYR A 38 -15.15 -7.76 17.27
N LEU A 39 -14.07 -7.49 16.52
CA LEU A 39 -12.79 -8.19 16.59
C LEU A 39 -11.63 -7.22 16.74
N LYS A 40 -10.55 -7.67 17.37
CA LYS A 40 -9.28 -6.93 17.43
C LYS A 40 -8.08 -7.84 17.22
N PHE A 41 -7.17 -7.40 16.36
CA PHE A 41 -5.89 -8.06 16.09
C PHE A 41 -4.72 -7.19 16.52
N LEU A 42 -3.66 -7.84 17.00
CA LEU A 42 -2.35 -7.25 17.28
C LEU A 42 -1.28 -8.15 16.65
N PRO A 43 -1.10 -8.10 15.31
CA PRO A 43 -0.16 -8.97 14.63
C PRO A 43 1.27 -8.75 15.17
N PRO A 44 2.09 -9.82 15.24
CA PRO A 44 3.43 -9.74 15.81
C PRO A 44 4.44 -9.07 14.89
N PHE A 45 4.22 -9.12 13.57
CA PHE A 45 5.15 -8.63 12.56
C PHE A 45 5.00 -7.14 12.22
N GLY A 46 4.16 -6.40 12.97
CA GLY A 46 4.01 -4.96 12.76
C GLY A 46 3.40 -4.21 13.95
N PRO A 47 3.64 -2.89 14.06
CA PRO A 47 3.05 -2.04 15.08
C PRO A 47 1.58 -1.70 14.75
N LEU A 48 0.75 -2.71 14.50
CA LEU A 48 -0.66 -2.54 14.13
C LEU A 48 -1.59 -2.91 15.29
N ASN A 49 -2.67 -2.15 15.40
CA ASN A 49 -3.87 -2.42 16.20
C ASN A 49 -5.09 -2.29 15.29
N LEU A 50 -5.47 -3.41 14.68
CA LEU A 50 -6.64 -3.49 13.79
C LEU A 50 -7.88 -3.84 14.62
N ALA A 51 -8.90 -3.01 14.55
CA ALA A 51 -10.23 -3.31 15.04
C ALA A 51 -11.21 -3.42 13.87
N LEU A 52 -12.11 -4.40 13.95
CA LEU A 52 -13.15 -4.64 12.96
C LEU A 52 -14.50 -4.59 13.67
N SER A 53 -15.45 -3.89 13.09
CA SER A 53 -16.86 -3.91 13.51
C SER A 53 -17.75 -4.36 12.38
N ASP A 54 -18.80 -5.12 12.70
CA ASP A 54 -19.81 -5.47 11.71
C ASP A 54 -20.64 -4.25 11.31
N GLY A 55 -21.10 -4.22 10.06
CA GLY A 55 -22.09 -3.27 9.61
C GLY A 55 -21.81 -2.73 8.22
N ARG A 56 -22.43 -1.57 7.93
CA ARG A 56 -22.14 -0.78 6.74
C ARG A 56 -21.52 0.53 7.17
N PRO A 57 -20.50 1.04 6.45
CA PRO A 57 -20.03 2.40 6.67
C PRO A 57 -21.21 3.37 6.65
N ALA A 58 -21.23 4.34 7.56
CA ALA A 58 -22.28 5.34 7.56
C ALA A 58 -22.21 6.16 6.26
N GLU A 59 -23.35 6.62 5.76
CA GLU A 59 -23.37 7.50 4.58
C GLU A 59 -22.46 8.71 4.79
N GLY A 60 -21.61 9.00 3.80
CA GLY A 60 -20.62 10.07 3.87
C GLY A 60 -19.29 9.71 4.54
N GLN A 61 -19.13 8.51 5.13
CA GLN A 61 -17.81 8.04 5.57
C GLN A 61 -17.00 7.50 4.39
N GLY A 62 -15.74 7.93 4.29
CA GLY A 62 -14.79 7.43 3.30
C GLY A 62 -14.47 5.95 3.52
N ARG A 63 -14.09 5.25 2.44
CA ARG A 63 -13.54 3.90 2.51
C ARG A 63 -12.02 3.95 2.51
N VAL A 64 -11.41 2.98 3.18
CA VAL A 64 -9.98 2.70 3.03
C VAL A 64 -9.77 2.07 1.66
N ASP A 65 -8.86 2.64 0.87
CA ASP A 65 -8.49 2.12 -0.46
C ASP A 65 -7.54 0.91 -0.30
N HIS A 66 -6.39 1.14 0.34
CA HIS A 66 -5.44 0.09 0.71
C HIS A 66 -4.71 0.44 2.01
N LEU A 67 -4.03 -0.56 2.60
CA LEU A 67 -3.19 -0.43 3.78
C LEU A 67 -1.84 -1.09 3.54
N GLY A 68 -0.78 -0.51 4.09
CA GLY A 68 0.58 -1.02 3.93
C GLY A 68 1.25 -1.39 5.25
N LEU A 69 1.99 -2.50 5.23
CA LEU A 69 2.91 -2.91 6.29
C LEU A 69 4.34 -2.94 5.73
N GLN A 70 5.11 -1.90 6.04
CA GLN A 70 6.52 -1.83 5.68
C GLN A 70 7.36 -2.69 6.63
N LEU A 71 8.12 -3.62 6.08
CA LEU A 71 9.08 -4.47 6.79
C LEU A 71 10.49 -3.92 6.64
N ALA A 72 11.40 -4.38 7.50
CA ALA A 72 12.77 -3.85 7.55
C ALA A 72 13.68 -4.44 6.47
N ALA A 73 13.37 -5.62 5.94
CA ALA A 73 14.21 -6.29 4.95
C ALA A 73 13.42 -7.17 3.97
N ARG A 74 13.99 -7.40 2.79
CA ARG A 74 13.41 -8.23 1.71
C ARG A 74 13.14 -9.65 2.17
N GLU A 75 14.04 -10.23 2.97
CA GLU A 75 13.88 -11.59 3.48
C GLU A 75 12.63 -11.74 4.34
N GLU A 76 12.20 -10.67 5.02
CA GLU A 76 10.97 -10.68 5.80
C GLU A 76 9.73 -10.66 4.91
N VAL A 77 9.74 -9.87 3.83
CA VAL A 77 8.67 -9.87 2.82
C VAL A 77 8.53 -11.26 2.20
N VAL A 78 9.65 -11.90 1.84
CA VAL A 78 9.64 -13.25 1.26
C VAL A 78 9.12 -14.28 2.27
N ARG A 79 9.54 -14.25 3.54
CA ARG A 79 8.98 -15.15 4.57
C ARG A 79 7.47 -15.02 4.71
N GLU A 80 6.97 -13.78 4.83
CA GLU A 80 5.54 -13.55 5.00
C GLU A 80 4.75 -13.96 3.75
N LEU A 81 5.28 -13.70 2.56
CA LEU A 81 4.71 -14.16 1.30
C LEU A 81 4.59 -15.68 1.27
N GLU A 82 5.66 -16.42 1.58
CA GLU A 82 5.64 -17.88 1.61
C GLU A 82 4.63 -18.42 2.63
N ARG A 83 4.57 -17.83 3.82
CA ARG A 83 3.60 -18.19 4.86
C ARG A 83 2.16 -17.97 4.39
N VAL A 84 1.88 -16.82 3.80
CA VAL A 84 0.54 -16.45 3.30
C VAL A 84 0.11 -17.36 2.14
N LYS A 85 1.02 -17.67 1.22
CA LYS A 85 0.78 -18.63 0.12
C LYS A 85 0.51 -20.04 0.66
N ALA A 86 1.32 -20.50 1.61
CA ALA A 86 1.14 -21.81 2.24
C ALA A 86 -0.19 -21.90 3.00
N ALA A 87 -0.68 -20.79 3.53
CA ALA A 87 -2.00 -20.69 4.17
C ALA A 87 -3.17 -20.61 3.17
N GLY A 88 -2.89 -20.56 1.87
CA GLY A 88 -3.89 -20.65 0.80
C GLY A 88 -4.54 -19.32 0.42
N LEU A 89 -4.00 -18.18 0.85
CA LEU A 89 -4.49 -16.88 0.39
C LEU A 89 -3.98 -16.55 -1.02
N PRO A 90 -4.84 -16.02 -1.90
CA PRO A 90 -4.40 -15.50 -3.18
C PRO A 90 -3.51 -14.28 -2.97
N VAL A 91 -2.38 -14.23 -3.66
CA VAL A 91 -1.40 -13.15 -3.58
C VAL A 91 -1.09 -12.59 -4.96
N ARG A 92 -0.84 -11.29 -5.03
CA ARG A 92 -0.22 -10.63 -6.19
C ARG A 92 1.19 -10.19 -5.80
N GLU A 93 2.20 -10.65 -6.53
CA GLU A 93 3.62 -10.45 -6.23
C GLU A 93 4.23 -9.40 -7.16
N GLU A 94 5.02 -8.47 -6.59
CA GLU A 94 5.68 -7.39 -7.32
C GLU A 94 7.08 -7.18 -6.75
N PHE A 95 8.10 -7.70 -7.43
CA PHE A 95 9.49 -7.61 -6.99
C PHE A 95 10.30 -6.71 -7.92
N GLY A 96 11.13 -5.85 -7.33
CA GLY A 96 11.97 -4.89 -8.03
C GLY A 96 11.18 -3.85 -8.82
N VAL A 97 9.98 -3.48 -8.36
CA VAL A 97 9.12 -2.53 -9.06
C VAL A 97 9.38 -1.10 -8.63
N ASP A 98 9.44 -0.20 -9.61
CA ASP A 98 9.57 1.24 -9.38
C ASP A 98 8.19 1.85 -9.18
N CYS A 99 7.92 2.34 -7.96
CA CYS A 99 6.62 2.88 -7.56
C CYS A 99 6.80 3.94 -6.47
N CYS A 100 6.00 5.00 -6.51
CA CYS A 100 6.02 6.06 -5.48
C CYS A 100 7.43 6.65 -5.21
N HIS A 101 8.22 6.86 -6.26
CA HIS A 101 9.61 7.35 -6.19
C HIS A 101 10.60 6.43 -5.46
N ALA A 102 10.30 5.13 -5.35
CA ALA A 102 11.21 4.13 -4.79
C ALA A 102 11.14 2.80 -5.55
N ASN A 103 12.23 2.05 -5.53
CA ASN A 103 12.22 0.64 -5.90
C ASN A 103 11.75 -0.20 -4.71
N GLN A 104 10.80 -1.11 -4.93
CA GLN A 104 10.15 -1.87 -3.88
C GLN A 104 10.04 -3.36 -4.20
N ASP A 105 10.04 -4.18 -3.16
CA ASP A 105 9.55 -5.56 -3.20
C ASP A 105 8.32 -5.67 -2.33
N LYS A 106 7.25 -6.21 -2.89
CA LYS A 106 5.97 -6.31 -2.20
C LYS A 106 5.11 -7.46 -2.68
N PHE A 107 4.18 -7.83 -1.83
CA PHE A 107 3.03 -8.62 -2.23
C PHE A 107 1.75 -8.01 -1.69
N TRP A 108 0.66 -8.35 -2.35
CA TRP A 108 -0.67 -7.85 -2.04
C TRP A 108 -1.61 -9.01 -1.73
N VAL A 109 -2.47 -8.82 -0.73
CA VAL A 109 -3.66 -9.64 -0.49
C VAL A 109 -4.90 -8.74 -0.45
N GLN A 110 -6.05 -9.24 -0.87
CA GLN A 110 -7.30 -8.50 -0.81
C GLN A 110 -8.22 -9.12 0.25
N ASP A 111 -8.75 -8.28 1.15
CA ASP A 111 -9.69 -8.71 2.17
C ASP A 111 -11.12 -8.93 1.60
N PRO A 112 -12.04 -9.53 2.38
CA PRO A 112 -13.40 -9.83 1.89
C PRO A 112 -14.23 -8.60 1.48
N ASP A 113 -13.88 -7.41 1.96
CA ASP A 113 -14.53 -6.14 1.63
C ASP A 113 -13.82 -5.40 0.48
N GLY A 114 -12.78 -6.00 -0.11
CA GLY A 114 -12.05 -5.48 -1.26
C GLY A 114 -10.86 -4.60 -0.90
N VAL A 115 -10.53 -4.43 0.38
CA VAL A 115 -9.38 -3.62 0.80
C VAL A 115 -8.09 -4.36 0.48
N GLU A 116 -7.20 -3.72 -0.28
CA GLU A 116 -5.89 -4.26 -0.58
C GLU A 116 -4.92 -4.03 0.59
N TRP A 117 -4.15 -5.04 0.92
CA TRP A 117 -3.06 -4.99 1.89
C TRP A 117 -1.74 -5.23 1.19
N GLU A 118 -0.84 -4.26 1.19
CA GLU A 118 0.56 -4.46 0.79
C GLU A 118 1.43 -4.80 2.00
N VAL A 119 2.33 -5.75 1.80
CA VAL A 119 3.45 -6.00 2.70
C VAL A 119 4.71 -5.81 1.88
N TYR A 120 5.54 -4.84 2.26
CA TYR A 120 6.59 -4.33 1.37
C TYR A 120 7.87 -3.95 2.08
N VAL A 121 8.94 -3.79 1.31
CA VAL A 121 10.19 -3.14 1.72
C VAL A 121 10.61 -2.13 0.65
N LEU A 122 11.28 -1.06 1.07
CA LEU A 122 11.96 -0.13 0.16
C LEU A 122 13.38 -0.63 -0.08
N ASN A 123 13.75 -0.85 -1.34
CA ASN A 123 15.11 -1.25 -1.72
C ASN A 123 16.04 -0.04 -1.82
N HIS A 124 15.58 1.00 -2.50
CA HIS A 124 16.23 2.31 -2.61
C HIS A 124 15.23 3.34 -3.12
N ASP A 125 15.43 4.62 -2.77
CA ASP A 125 14.73 5.72 -3.43
C ASP A 125 15.21 5.86 -4.87
N LEU A 126 14.31 6.21 -5.78
CA LEU A 126 14.65 6.59 -7.13
C LEU A 126 15.09 8.04 -7.10
N GLU A 127 16.22 8.34 -7.72
CA GLU A 127 16.61 9.74 -7.91
C GLU A 127 15.61 10.40 -8.88
N ASP A 128 14.96 11.47 -8.45
CA ASP A 128 14.18 12.29 -9.37
C ASP A 128 15.14 12.84 -10.43
N GLU A 129 14.92 12.52 -11.71
CA GLU A 129 15.67 13.17 -12.79
C GLU A 129 15.54 14.69 -12.61
N PRO A 130 16.64 15.46 -12.62
CA PRO A 130 16.57 16.90 -12.49
C PRO A 130 15.68 17.40 -13.62
N ALA A 131 14.55 18.01 -13.27
CA ALA A 131 13.65 18.62 -14.24
C ALA A 131 14.49 19.58 -15.10
N ILE A 132 14.80 19.19 -16.33
CA ILE A 132 15.41 20.10 -17.30
C ILE A 132 14.43 21.27 -17.36
N PRO A 133 14.84 22.50 -17.03
CA PRO A 133 13.95 23.64 -17.14
C PRO A 133 13.48 23.66 -18.58
N SER A 134 12.19 23.40 -18.81
CA SER A 134 11.55 23.60 -20.10
C SER A 134 11.95 25.01 -20.52
N ALA A 135 12.71 25.13 -21.61
CA ALA A 135 13.14 26.42 -22.16
C ALA A 135 11.92 27.22 -22.64
N ARG A 136 11.11 27.71 -21.71
CA ARG A 136 10.19 28.81 -21.91
C ARG A 136 11.05 30.07 -21.92
N GLY A 137 11.51 30.43 -23.12
CA GLY A 137 12.07 31.76 -23.36
C GLY A 137 13.42 31.77 -24.06
N LEU A 138 13.50 31.22 -25.27
CA LEU A 138 14.37 31.77 -26.30
C LEU A 138 13.50 31.98 -27.54
N GLY A 139 12.86 33.15 -27.58
CA GLY A 139 12.25 33.62 -28.81
C GLY A 139 13.34 33.71 -29.86
N LEU A 140 13.31 32.80 -30.84
CA LEU A 140 14.07 32.98 -32.06
C LEU A 140 13.57 34.28 -32.69
N LEU A 141 14.43 35.29 -32.67
CA LEU A 141 14.28 36.51 -33.45
C LEU A 141 14.02 36.10 -34.90
N ARG A 142 12.83 36.46 -35.37
CA ARG A 142 12.43 36.39 -36.78
C ARG A 142 13.51 37.11 -37.60
N ALA A 143 14.19 36.37 -38.48
CA ALA A 143 15.12 36.98 -39.42
C ALA A 143 14.37 38.01 -40.30
N PRO A 144 14.87 39.24 -40.47
CA PRO A 144 14.28 40.17 -41.41
C PRO A 144 14.56 39.71 -42.85
N SER A 145 13.49 39.72 -43.65
CA SER A 145 13.52 39.57 -45.10
C SER A 145 14.47 40.59 -45.73
N CYS A 146 15.30 40.14 -46.68
CA CYS A 146 16.12 41.00 -47.52
C CYS A 146 16.05 40.47 -48.96
N CYS A 147 15.30 41.19 -49.80
CA CYS A 147 15.50 41.48 -51.24
C CYS A 147 15.83 40.32 -52.23
N ALA A 148 15.38 40.24 -53.48
CA ALA A 148 14.52 41.03 -54.34
C ALA A 148 14.37 40.26 -55.69
N THR A 149 13.16 40.30 -56.25
CA THR A 149 12.73 40.42 -57.67
C THR A 149 13.09 39.41 -58.79
N THR A 150 12.04 39.15 -59.59
CA THR A 150 11.96 38.88 -61.05
C THR A 150 12.32 37.50 -61.59
N THR A 151 11.31 36.76 -62.08
CA THR A 151 10.88 36.77 -63.49
C THR A 151 9.42 36.37 -63.57
#